data_AF-A0AAJ4DT80-F1
#
_entry.id   AF-A0AAJ4DT80-F1
#
_cell.length_a   1.000
_cell.length_b   1.000
_cell.length_c   1.000
_cell.angle_alpha   90.00
_cell.angle_beta   90.00
_cell.angle_gamma   90.00
#
_symmetry.space_group_name_H-M   'P 1'
#
loop_
_entity.id
_entity.type
_entity.pdbx_description
1 polymer ?
#
loop_
_entity_poly.entity_id
_entity_poly.type
_entity_poly.pdbx_seq_one_letter_code
_entity_poly.pdbx_strand_id
1 'polypeptide(L)'
;MATLGNCYIGTTKLTQKSKRAVAEIRGIMESGSWFSAALASVPVYQIFFSPGVTKSAFETGINIREYDWEQYAKSMGAAPKVVRDRIRKTAEPMTWYTSGNENKFWRCVSEAAL
;
A
#
# COMPACT_ATOMS: atom_id res chain seq x y z
N MET A 1 -4.61 22.73 -10.12
CA MET A 1 -5.35 21.71 -10.91
C MET A 1 -4.50 20.45 -10.91
N ALA A 2 -5.04 19.29 -10.52
CA ALA A 2 -4.24 18.07 -10.41
C ALA A 2 -4.94 16.94 -11.17
N THR A 3 -4.29 16.42 -12.21
CA THR A 3 -4.69 15.24 -12.96
C THR A 3 -4.04 14.03 -12.34
N LEU A 4 -4.79 13.23 -11.57
CA LEU A 4 -4.33 11.94 -11.09
C LEU A 4 -4.75 10.88 -12.11
N GLY A 5 -3.80 10.48 -12.96
CA GLY A 5 -3.79 9.24 -13.75
C GLY A 5 -4.90 9.03 -14.78
N ASN A 6 -6.17 9.04 -14.37
CA ASN A 6 -7.33 8.69 -15.20
C ASN A 6 -8.60 9.53 -14.93
N CYS A 7 -8.61 10.48 -13.99
CA CYS A 7 -9.80 11.32 -13.79
C CYS A 7 -9.53 12.80 -13.62
N TYR A 8 -10.39 13.58 -14.28
CA TYR A 8 -10.48 15.01 -14.12
C TYR A 8 -11.28 15.35 -12.85
N ILE A 9 -10.58 15.80 -11.81
CA ILE A 9 -11.21 16.32 -10.60
C ILE A 9 -11.13 17.85 -10.71
N GLY A 10 -12.25 18.48 -11.10
CA GLY A 10 -12.37 19.93 -11.10
C GLY A 10 -12.24 20.52 -9.69
N THR A 11 -12.31 21.85 -9.55
CA THR A 11 -12.33 22.52 -8.24
C THR A 11 -13.56 22.06 -7.44
N THR A 12 -13.36 21.07 -6.57
CA THR A 12 -14.42 20.41 -5.81
C THR A 12 -14.28 20.79 -4.35
N LYS A 13 -15.33 21.37 -3.75
CA LYS A 13 -15.36 21.60 -2.30
C LYS A 13 -15.72 20.29 -1.62
N LEU A 14 -14.74 19.68 -0.95
CA LEU A 14 -14.96 18.47 -0.17
C LEU A 14 -15.77 18.79 1.09
N THR A 15 -16.78 17.97 1.34
CA THR A 15 -17.50 17.95 2.62
C THR A 15 -16.57 17.53 3.75
N GLN A 16 -16.96 17.83 5.00
CA GLN A 16 -16.19 17.41 6.16
C GLN A 16 -16.01 15.89 6.23
N LYS A 17 -17.02 15.13 5.78
CA LYS A 17 -16.96 13.67 5.70
C LYS A 17 -15.88 13.23 4.71
N SER A 18 -15.82 13.84 3.53
CA SER A 18 -14.79 13.52 2.54
C SER A 18 -13.38 13.93 2.97
N LYS A 19 -13.22 15.05 3.66
CA LYS A 19 -11.91 15.42 4.23
C LYS A 19 -11.42 14.38 5.22
N ARG A 20 -12.29 13.83 6.07
CA ARG A 20 -11.96 12.72 6.99
C ARG A 20 -11.57 11.46 6.23
N ALA A 21 -12.33 11.08 5.20
CA ALA A 21 -12.01 9.92 4.37
C ALA A 21 -10.66 10.07 3.64
N VAL A 22 -10.32 11.27 3.17
CA VAL A 22 -8.99 11.56 2.60
C VAL A 22 -7.88 11.41 3.65
N ALA A 23 -8.10 11.91 4.86
CA ALA A 23 -7.14 11.73 5.96
C ALA A 23 -6.96 10.25 6.34
N GLU A 24 -8.04 9.47 6.32
CA GLU A 24 -8.00 8.02 6.55
C GLU A 24 -7.21 7.29 5.45
N ILE A 25 -7.46 7.61 4.17
CA ILE A 25 -6.69 7.08 3.03
C ILE A 25 -5.20 7.39 3.18
N ARG A 26 -4.85 8.61 3.59
CA ARG A 26 -3.46 8.97 3.86
C ARG A 26 -2.85 8.09 4.95
N GLY A 27 -3.57 7.85 6.05
CA GLY A 27 -3.12 6.96 7.12
C GLY A 27 -2.96 5.50 6.67
N ILE A 28 -3.83 5.02 5.78
CA ILE A 28 -3.72 3.70 5.15
C ILE A 28 -2.45 3.61 4.30
N MET A 29 -2.18 4.63 3.48
CA MET A 29 -0.97 4.68 2.64
C MET A 29 0.31 4.71 3.49
N GLU A 30 0.34 5.51 4.55
CA GLU A 30 1.47 5.59 5.47
C GLU A 30 1.72 4.26 6.18
N SER A 31 0.66 3.63 6.70
CA SER A 31 0.75 2.30 7.33
C SER A 31 1.24 1.23 6.33
N GLY A 32 0.76 1.30 5.08
CA GLY A 32 1.20 0.42 4.00
C GLY A 32 2.68 0.58 3.65
N SER A 33 3.18 1.83 3.67
CA SER A 33 4.61 2.13 3.48
C SER A 33 5.45 1.52 4.60
N TRP A 34 5.03 1.68 5.86
CA TRP A 34 5.69 1.07 7.02
C TRP A 34 5.69 -0.46 6.95
N PHE A 35 4.56 -1.05 6.61
CA PHE A 35 4.45 -2.49 6.42
C PHE A 35 5.38 -3.00 5.32
N SER A 36 5.46 -2.30 4.19
CA SER A 36 6.36 -2.65 3.09
C SER A 36 7.83 -2.53 3.49
N ALA A 37 8.19 -1.49 4.25
CA ALA A 37 9.55 -1.32 4.78
C ALA A 37 9.91 -2.43 5.77
N ALA A 38 8.98 -2.84 6.63
CA ALA A 38 9.16 -3.94 7.55
C ALA A 38 9.32 -5.28 6.81
N LEU A 39 8.48 -5.55 5.80
CA LEU A 39 8.63 -6.75 4.97
C LEU A 39 9.98 -6.78 4.24
N ALA A 40 10.43 -5.65 3.72
CA ALA A 40 11.71 -5.55 3.02
C ALA A 40 12.93 -5.82 3.93
N SER A 41 12.81 -5.62 5.24
CA SER A 41 13.89 -5.90 6.20
C SER A 41 13.94 -7.36 6.66
N VAL A 42 12.86 -8.14 6.46
CA VAL A 42 12.79 -9.57 6.82
C VAL A 42 13.96 -10.39 6.26
N PRO A 43 14.27 -10.37 4.95
CA PRO A 43 15.40 -11.14 4.41
C PRO A 43 16.73 -10.72 5.03
N VAL A 44 16.93 -9.41 5.28
CA VAL A 44 18.16 -8.92 5.92
C VAL A 44 18.31 -9.52 7.31
N TYR A 45 17.24 -9.52 8.10
CA TYR A 45 17.27 -10.12 9.43
C TYR A 45 17.51 -11.63 9.38
N GLN A 46 16.78 -12.35 8.52
CA GLN A 46 16.87 -13.82 8.42
C GLN A 46 18.23 -14.30 7.89
N ILE A 47 18.84 -13.58 6.95
CA ILE A 47 20.11 -13.96 6.33
C ILE A 47 21.30 -13.58 7.22
N PHE A 48 21.28 -12.38 7.84
CA PHE A 48 22.46 -11.82 8.51
C PHE A 48 22.41 -11.87 10.04
N PHE A 49 21.24 -12.01 10.64
CA PHE A 49 21.06 -11.88 12.11
C PHE A 49 20.42 -13.10 12.77
N SER A 50 20.06 -14.14 12.01
CA SER A 50 19.50 -15.37 12.57
C SER A 50 20.56 -16.16 13.37
N PRO A 51 20.33 -16.46 14.67
CA PRO A 51 21.27 -17.20 15.49
C PRO A 51 21.54 -18.60 14.91
N GLY A 52 22.80 -18.90 14.60
CA GLY A 52 23.24 -20.19 14.07
C GLY A 52 23.60 -20.20 12.58
N VAL A 53 23.37 -19.10 11.86
CA VAL A 53 23.37 -19.06 10.39
C VAL A 53 24.54 -18.26 9.79
N THR A 54 25.29 -17.50 10.62
CA THR A 54 26.30 -16.53 10.18
C THR A 54 27.69 -16.75 10.79
N LYS A 55 28.23 -17.98 10.75
CA LYS A 55 29.60 -18.23 11.26
C LYS A 55 30.68 -17.90 10.22
N SER A 56 30.33 -17.78 8.94
CA SER A 56 31.26 -17.38 7.88
C SER A 56 30.56 -16.74 6.66
N ALA A 57 31.32 -15.99 5.85
CA ALA A 57 30.82 -15.41 4.59
C ALA A 57 30.33 -16.47 3.58
N PHE A 58 30.90 -17.67 3.63
CA PHE A 58 30.48 -18.79 2.79
C PHE A 58 29.09 -19.30 3.18
N GLU A 59 28.84 -19.50 4.48
CA GLU A 59 27.51 -19.87 4.99
C GLU A 59 26.48 -18.80 4.63
N THR A 60 26.80 -17.51 4.83
CA THR A 60 25.92 -16.41 4.41
C THR A 60 25.59 -16.46 2.90
N GLY A 61 26.57 -16.78 2.06
CA GLY A 61 26.34 -16.97 0.61
C GLY A 61 25.37 -18.12 0.30
N ILE A 62 25.46 -19.24 1.03
CA ILE A 62 24.51 -20.34 0.93
C ILE A 62 23.11 -19.88 1.36
N ASN A 63 22.99 -19.17 2.48
CA ASN A 63 21.69 -18.68 2.97
C ASN A 63 21.03 -17.70 2.01
N ILE A 64 21.80 -16.82 1.37
CA ILE A 64 21.29 -15.91 0.32
C ILE A 64 20.71 -16.74 -0.83
N ARG A 65 21.38 -17.82 -1.25
CA ARG A 65 20.93 -18.69 -2.33
C ARG A 65 19.68 -19.50 -1.94
N GLU A 66 19.63 -19.99 -0.70
CA GLU A 66 18.58 -20.87 -0.21
C GLU A 66 17.37 -20.13 0.35
N TYR A 67 17.47 -18.81 0.50
CA TYR A 67 16.35 -17.97 0.87
C TYR A 67 15.19 -18.12 -0.12
N ASP A 68 13.97 -18.21 0.42
CA ASP A 68 12.76 -18.30 -0.39
C ASP A 68 12.37 -16.93 -0.99
N TRP A 69 13.10 -16.55 -2.04
CA TRP A 69 12.85 -15.33 -2.79
C TRP A 69 11.48 -15.31 -3.47
N GLU A 70 10.91 -16.47 -3.78
CA GLU A 70 9.60 -16.56 -4.40
C GLU A 70 8.51 -16.17 -3.40
N GLN A 71 8.55 -16.71 -2.18
CA GLN A 71 7.63 -16.35 -1.11
C GLN A 71 7.79 -14.88 -0.69
N TYR A 72 9.03 -14.38 -0.64
CA TYR A 72 9.29 -12.96 -0.40
C TYR A 72 8.68 -12.08 -1.49
N ALA A 73 8.88 -12.40 -2.77
CA ALA A 73 8.29 -11.66 -3.88
C ALA A 73 6.76 -11.68 -3.86
N LYS A 74 6.15 -12.83 -3.56
CA LYS A 74 4.68 -12.95 -3.36
C LYS A 74 4.20 -12.05 -2.23
N SER A 75 4.93 -12.02 -1.12
CA SER A 75 4.57 -11.22 0.06
C SER A 75 4.69 -9.73 -0.20
N MET A 76 5.80 -9.29 -0.82
CA MET A 76 5.99 -7.90 -1.24
C MET A 76 4.96 -7.46 -2.28
N GLY A 77 4.62 -8.33 -3.23
CA GLY A 77 3.58 -8.06 -4.23
C GLY A 77 2.17 -8.01 -3.66
N ALA A 78 1.91 -8.61 -2.51
CA ALA A 78 0.62 -8.57 -1.83
C ALA A 78 0.40 -7.26 -1.04
N ALA A 79 1.45 -6.67 -0.48
CA ALA A 79 1.38 -5.42 0.29
C ALA A 79 0.61 -4.29 -0.43
N PRO A 80 0.93 -3.90 -1.68
CA PRO A 80 0.18 -2.86 -2.38
C PRO A 80 -1.27 -3.26 -2.69
N LYS A 81 -1.56 -4.56 -2.87
CA LYS A 81 -2.93 -5.05 -3.09
C LYS A 81 -3.79 -4.84 -1.84
N VAL A 82 -3.24 -5.13 -0.66
CA VAL A 82 -3.92 -4.91 0.63
C VAL A 82 -4.20 -3.42 0.86
N VAL A 83 -3.21 -2.57 0.57
CA VAL A 83 -3.36 -1.10 0.68
C VAL A 83 -4.47 -0.61 -0.25
N ARG A 84 -4.47 -1.03 -1.52
CA ARG A 84 -5.51 -0.66 -2.49
C ARG A 84 -6.90 -1.13 -2.07
N ASP A 85 -7.06 -2.38 -1.64
CA ASP A 85 -8.35 -2.87 -1.15
C ASP A 85 -8.86 -2.07 0.05
N ARG A 86 -7.96 -1.67 0.96
CA ARG A 86 -8.34 -0.84 2.11
C ARG A 86 -8.76 0.57 1.69
N ILE A 87 -8.04 1.18 0.75
CA ILE A 87 -8.42 2.48 0.16
C ILE A 87 -9.80 2.38 -0.49
N ARG A 88 -10.06 1.31 -1.26
CA ARG A 88 -11.36 1.07 -1.89
C ARG A 88 -12.48 0.96 -0.87
N LYS A 89 -12.29 0.22 0.22
CA LYS A 89 -13.27 0.09 1.31
C LYS A 89 -13.64 1.43 1.96
N THR A 90 -12.72 2.39 1.98
CA THR A 90 -12.99 3.76 2.45
C THR A 90 -13.62 4.64 1.35
N ALA A 91 -13.20 4.48 0.09
CA ALA A 91 -13.64 5.31 -1.03
C ALA A 91 -15.00 4.92 -1.63
N GLU A 92 -15.30 3.63 -1.72
CA GLU A 92 -16.53 3.11 -2.34
C GLU A 92 -17.81 3.61 -1.65
N PRO A 93 -17.93 3.59 -0.31
CA PRO A 93 -19.12 4.14 0.36
C PRO A 93 -19.30 5.64 0.11
N MET A 94 -18.22 6.39 -0.10
CA MET A 94 -18.29 7.81 -0.39
C MET A 94 -18.94 8.10 -1.74
N THR A 95 -18.93 7.14 -2.67
CA THR A 95 -19.67 7.23 -3.94
C THR A 95 -21.19 7.15 -3.75
N TRP A 96 -21.69 6.64 -2.62
CA TRP A 96 -23.12 6.60 -2.33
C TRP A 96 -23.57 7.78 -1.46
N TYR A 97 -22.65 8.33 -0.66
CA TYR A 97 -22.94 9.42 0.28
C TYR A 97 -22.74 10.83 -0.27
N THR A 98 -22.11 10.98 -1.43
CA THR A 98 -21.78 12.29 -2.02
C THR A 98 -22.44 12.45 -3.38
N SER A 99 -22.66 13.70 -3.80
CA SER A 99 -23.31 14.06 -5.06
C SER A 99 -22.46 15.03 -5.88
N GLY A 100 -22.80 15.19 -7.16
CA GLY A 100 -22.13 16.15 -8.05
C GLY A 100 -20.65 15.81 -8.31
N ASN A 101 -19.78 16.82 -8.18
CA ASN A 101 -18.34 16.66 -8.46
C ASN A 101 -17.61 15.81 -7.41
N GLU A 102 -18.09 15.80 -6.18
CA GLU A 102 -17.51 15.01 -5.10
C GLU A 102 -17.77 13.51 -5.30
N ASN A 103 -18.95 13.17 -5.85
CA ASN A 103 -19.25 11.82 -6.28
C ASN A 103 -18.28 11.31 -7.35
N LYS A 104 -18.02 12.14 -8.38
CA LYS A 104 -17.08 11.82 -9.46
C LYS A 104 -15.66 11.62 -8.94
N PHE A 105 -15.25 12.45 -7.99
CA PHE A 105 -13.97 12.29 -7.28
C PHE A 105 -13.88 10.93 -6.60
N TRP A 106 -14.87 10.57 -5.78
CA TRP A 106 -14.85 9.30 -5.04
C TRP A 106 -14.95 8.08 -5.94
N ARG A 107 -15.71 8.18 -7.03
CA ARG A 107 -15.79 7.11 -8.03
C ARG A 107 -14.42 6.86 -8.65
N CYS A 108 -13.71 7.93 -9.00
CA CYS A 108 -12.35 7.81 -9.49
C CYS A 108 -11.40 7.16 -8.49
N VAL A 109 -11.43 7.60 -7.23
CA VAL A 109 -10.54 7.04 -6.19
C VAL A 109 -10.82 5.55 -5.97
N SER A 110 -12.10 5.15 -6.00
CA SER A 110 -12.51 3.74 -5.90
C SER A 110 -12.05 2.92 -7.10
N GLU A 111 -12.22 3.43 -8.32
CA GLU A 111 -11.79 2.77 -9.56
C GLU A 111 -10.26 2.66 -9.66
N ALA A 112 -9.52 3.67 -9.22
CA ALA A 112 -8.05 3.65 -9.20
C ALA A 112 -7.48 2.67 -8.15
N ALA A 113 -8.32 2.20 -7.22
CA ALA A 113 -7.96 1.23 -6.20
C ALA A 113 -8.30 -0.23 -6.61
N LEU A 114 -8.82 -0.45 -7.82
CA LEU A 114 -8.90 -1.78 -8.46
C LEU A 114 -7.54 -2.21 -8.99
#